data_AF-B1XVR9-F1
#
_entry.id   AF-B1XVR9-F1
#
_cell.length_a   1.000
_cell.length_b   1.000
_cell.length_c   1.000
_cell.angle_alpha   90.00
_cell.angle_beta   90.00
_cell.angle_gamma   90.00
#
_symmetry.space_group_name_H-M   'P 1'
#
loop_
_entity.id
_entity.type
_entity.pdbx_description
1 polymer ?
#
loop_
_entity_poly.entity_id
_entity_poly.type
_entity_poly.pdbx_seq_one_letter_code
_entity_poly.pdbx_strand_id
1 'polypeptide(L)'
;MSHAIAAAADLNAPPVTKILAEFVNSHPSKGWTPEVEHEAHRTFLNWLGCAIGAANHESVESSLAAIREFQPAPQASILGRKDKVDMGGAALINGISSHIRL
;
A
#
# COMPACT_ATOMS: atom_id res chain seq x y z
N MET A 1 -18.70 33.02 5.36
CA MET A 1 -17.41 33.42 5.98
C MET A 1 -16.59 32.14 6.14
N SER A 2 -15.74 31.83 5.16
CA SER A 2 -14.91 30.62 5.15
C SER A 2 -13.70 30.86 6.05
N HIS A 3 -13.61 30.14 7.17
CA HIS A 3 -12.39 30.08 7.95
C HIS A 3 -11.40 29.19 7.20
N ALA A 4 -10.58 29.80 6.35
CA ALA A 4 -9.41 29.13 5.80
C ALA A 4 -8.47 28.79 6.96
N ILE A 5 -8.21 27.50 7.17
CA ILE A 5 -7.13 27.02 8.03
C ILE A 5 -5.84 27.36 7.30
N ALA A 6 -5.32 28.58 7.49
CA ALA A 6 -3.94 28.89 7.18
C ALA A 6 -3.09 28.16 8.22
N ALA A 7 -2.71 26.91 7.93
CA ALA A 7 -1.63 26.27 8.65
C ALA A 7 -0.42 27.22 8.53
N ALA A 8 0.03 27.77 9.67
CA ALA A 8 1.22 28.60 9.70
C ALA A 8 2.41 27.70 9.32
N ALA A 9 2.74 27.66 8.04
CA ALA A 9 3.93 26.98 7.56
C ALA A 9 5.13 27.73 8.14
N ASP A 10 5.94 27.03 8.93
CA ASP A 10 7.22 27.57 9.38
C ASP A 10 8.08 27.84 8.14
N LEU A 11 8.32 29.14 7.87
CA LEU A 11 9.08 29.61 6.72
C LEU A 11 10.58 29.26 6.83
N ASN A 12 11.03 28.81 8.02
CA ASN A 12 12.39 28.34 8.25
C ASN A 12 12.48 26.81 8.33
N ALA A 13 11.38 26.09 8.06
CA ALA A 13 11.41 24.64 8.08
C ALA A 13 12.45 24.11 7.07
N PRO A 14 13.25 23.09 7.44
CA PRO A 14 14.10 22.40 6.48
C PRO A 14 13.27 21.91 5.28
N PRO A 15 13.87 21.75 4.10
CA PRO A 15 13.15 21.25 2.93
C PRO A 15 12.92 19.73 3.04
N VAL A 16 12.15 19.29 4.05
CA VAL A 16 12.00 17.88 4.46
C VAL A 16 11.54 17.00 3.30
N THR A 17 10.62 17.48 2.47
CA THR A 17 10.18 16.77 1.26
C THR A 17 11.32 16.51 0.29
N LYS A 18 12.20 17.51 0.07
CA LYS A 18 13.37 17.37 -0.80
C LYS A 18 14.38 16.39 -0.20
N ILE A 19 14.66 16.51 1.09
CA ILE A 19 15.59 15.63 1.81
C ILE A 19 15.13 14.16 1.71
N LEU A 20 13.84 13.91 1.94
CA LEU A 20 13.28 12.57 1.84
C LEU A 20 13.31 12.03 0.39
N ALA A 21 12.98 12.87 -0.59
CA ALA A 21 13.02 12.49 -2.00
C ALA A 21 14.45 12.16 -2.45
N GLU A 22 15.44 12.97 -2.07
CA GLU A 22 16.85 12.73 -2.33
C GLU A 22 17.30 11.41 -1.68
N PHE A 23 16.96 11.19 -0.41
CA PHE A 23 17.27 9.95 0.29
C PHE A 23 16.71 8.73 -0.43
N VAL A 24 15.41 8.71 -0.77
CA VAL A 24 14.77 7.57 -1.46
C VAL A 24 15.39 7.35 -2.84
N ASN A 25 15.67 8.42 -3.58
CA ASN A 25 16.23 8.32 -4.93
C ASN A 25 17.68 7.84 -4.96
N SER A 26 18.50 8.22 -3.98
CA SER A 26 19.93 7.86 -3.94
C SER A 26 20.25 6.66 -3.03
N HIS A 27 19.26 6.07 -2.35
CA HIS A 27 19.51 4.96 -1.44
C HIS A 27 20.01 3.72 -2.22
N PRO A 28 21.14 3.12 -1.82
CA PRO A 28 21.68 1.97 -2.54
C PRO A 28 20.79 0.73 -2.36
N SER A 29 20.75 -0.13 -3.37
CA SER A 29 20.19 -1.48 -3.22
C SER A 29 20.93 -2.21 -2.10
N LYS A 30 20.18 -2.75 -1.12
CA LYS A 30 20.73 -3.33 0.12
C LYS A 30 21.50 -2.34 1.00
N GLY A 31 21.07 -1.08 1.04
CA GLY A 31 21.62 -0.05 1.94
C GLY A 31 21.24 -0.20 3.42
N TRP A 32 20.80 -1.39 3.84
CA TRP A 32 20.29 -1.68 5.18
C TRP A 32 21.05 -2.87 5.80
N THR A 33 20.91 -3.05 7.11
CA THR A 33 21.58 -4.14 7.82
C THR A 33 20.86 -5.49 7.61
N PRO A 34 21.55 -6.63 7.81
CA PRO A 34 20.92 -7.95 7.72
C PRO A 34 19.69 -8.12 8.62
N GLU A 35 19.68 -7.44 9.78
CA GLU A 35 18.55 -7.46 10.71
C GLU A 35 17.32 -6.76 10.11
N VAL A 36 17.51 -5.64 9.41
CA VAL A 36 16.41 -4.96 8.69
C VAL A 36 15.87 -5.85 7.57
N GLU A 37 16.73 -6.55 6.84
CA GLU A 37 16.30 -7.47 5.78
C GLU A 37 15.50 -8.66 6.33
N HIS A 38 15.92 -9.19 7.48
CA HIS A 38 15.19 -10.25 8.18
C HIS A 38 13.78 -9.79 8.58
N GLU A 39 13.68 -8.62 9.22
CA GLU A 39 12.39 -8.07 9.65
C GLU A 39 11.50 -7.66 8.48
N ALA A 40 12.07 -7.21 7.36
CA ALA A 40 11.33 -6.95 6.14
C ALA A 40 10.65 -8.21 5.60
N HIS A 41 11.36 -9.33 5.53
CA HIS A 41 10.78 -10.62 5.13
C HIS A 41 9.71 -11.11 6.10
N ARG A 42 9.97 -11.02 7.42
CA ARG A 42 8.97 -11.39 8.43
C ARG A 42 7.70 -10.56 8.32
N THR A 43 7.84 -9.24 8.17
CA THR A 43 6.72 -8.29 8.03
C THR A 43 5.94 -8.58 6.75
N PHE A 44 6.63 -8.81 5.64
CA PHE A 44 5.99 -9.15 4.37
C PHE A 44 5.20 -10.46 4.46
N LEU A 45 5.77 -11.51 5.06
CA LEU A 45 5.08 -12.79 5.25
C LEU A 45 3.85 -12.66 6.13
N ASN A 46 3.93 -11.86 7.21
CA ASN A 46 2.78 -11.54 8.05
C ASN A 46 1.68 -10.83 7.25
N TRP A 47 2.04 -9.76 6.53
CA TRP A 47 1.10 -9.00 5.69
C TRP A 47 0.43 -9.89 4.63
N LEU A 48 1.21 -10.72 3.95
CA LEU A 48 0.74 -11.68 2.95
C LEU A 48 -0.22 -12.72 3.57
N GLY A 49 0.11 -13.23 4.76
CA GLY A 49 -0.74 -14.16 5.50
C GLY A 49 -2.09 -13.56 5.85
N CYS A 50 -2.13 -12.33 6.36
CA CYS A 50 -3.38 -11.61 6.62
C CYS A 50 -4.21 -11.42 5.34
N ALA A 51 -3.57 -10.96 4.25
CA ALA A 51 -4.23 -10.72 2.97
C ALA A 51 -4.89 -12.00 2.41
N ILE A 52 -4.19 -13.14 2.48
CA ILE A 52 -4.70 -14.44 2.06
C ILE A 52 -5.82 -14.92 3.01
N GLY A 53 -5.63 -14.79 4.32
CA GLY A 53 -6.60 -15.23 5.32
C GLY A 53 -7.97 -14.58 5.16
N ALA A 54 -7.99 -13.30 4.76
CA ALA A 54 -9.23 -12.54 4.53
C ALA A 54 -9.68 -12.50 3.06
N ALA A 55 -9.08 -13.30 2.16
CA ALA A 55 -9.31 -13.22 0.72
C ALA A 55 -10.77 -13.44 0.27
N ASN A 56 -11.58 -14.11 1.09
CA ASN A 56 -13.00 -14.37 0.83
C ASN A 56 -13.94 -13.54 1.73
N HIS A 57 -13.42 -12.51 2.40
CA HIS A 57 -14.22 -11.62 3.24
C HIS A 57 -15.13 -10.72 2.38
N GLU A 58 -16.30 -10.37 2.90
CA GLU A 58 -17.31 -9.55 2.18
C GLU A 58 -16.77 -8.20 1.67
N SER A 59 -15.83 -7.61 2.40
CA SER A 59 -15.17 -6.35 2.02
C SER A 59 -14.31 -6.52 0.76
N VAL A 60 -13.67 -7.68 0.58
CA VAL A 60 -12.87 -7.99 -0.61
C VAL A 60 -13.79 -8.18 -1.81
N GLU A 61 -14.89 -8.92 -1.65
CA GLU A 61 -15.88 -9.11 -2.71
C GLU A 61 -16.50 -7.79 -3.17
N SER A 62 -16.90 -6.94 -2.21
CA SER A 62 -17.49 -5.63 -2.49
C SER A 62 -16.50 -4.71 -3.22
N SER A 63 -15.24 -4.70 -2.80
CA SER A 63 -14.19 -3.90 -3.45
C SER A 63 -13.89 -4.40 -4.86
N LEU A 64 -13.85 -5.72 -5.06
CA LEU A 64 -13.64 -6.33 -6.37
C LEU A 64 -14.80 -6.02 -7.32
N ALA A 65 -16.05 -6.10 -6.85
CA ALA A 65 -17.21 -5.73 -7.63
C ALA A 65 -17.12 -4.26 -8.10
N ALA A 66 -16.80 -3.33 -7.19
CA ALA A 66 -16.64 -1.92 -7.54
C ALA A 66 -15.53 -1.68 -8.56
N ILE A 67 -14.38 -2.34 -8.42
CA ILE A 67 -13.26 -2.21 -9.35
C ILE A 67 -13.62 -2.76 -10.74
N ARG A 68 -14.42 -3.84 -10.82
CA ARG A 68 -14.82 -4.45 -12.10
C ARG A 68 -15.68 -3.54 -12.98
N GLU A 69 -16.39 -2.58 -12.41
CA GLU A 69 -17.18 -1.59 -13.17
C GLU A 69 -16.31 -0.72 -14.10
N PHE A 70 -15.03 -0.55 -13.77
CA PHE A 70 -14.07 0.17 -14.62
C PHE A 70 -13.45 -0.69 -15.72
N GLN A 71 -13.87 -1.96 -15.84
CA GLN A 71 -13.35 -2.92 -16.82
C GLN A 71 -11.81 -3.01 -16.83
N PRO A 72 -11.18 -3.26 -15.67
CA PRO A 72 -9.73 -3.18 -15.52
C PRO A 72 -9.01 -4.27 -16.32
N ALA A 73 -7.82 -3.95 -16.84
CA ALA A 73 -6.97 -4.92 -17.51
C ALA A 73 -6.39 -5.94 -16.50
N PRO A 74 -6.38 -7.25 -16.78
CA PRO A 74 -5.98 -8.29 -15.82
C PRO A 74 -4.45 -8.41 -15.65
N GLN A 75 -3.80 -7.39 -15.08
CA GLN A 75 -2.34 -7.27 -14.98
C GLN A 75 -1.78 -7.86 -13.68
N ALA A 76 -2.46 -7.67 -12.55
CA ALA A 76 -1.99 -8.01 -11.22
C ALA A 76 -3.02 -8.86 -10.46
N SER A 77 -2.53 -9.74 -9.58
CA SER A 77 -3.36 -10.72 -8.86
C SER A 77 -3.89 -10.20 -7.53
N ILE A 78 -5.07 -10.66 -7.16
CA ILE A 78 -5.56 -10.56 -5.78
C ILE A 78 -5.07 -11.78 -5.00
N LEU A 79 -4.41 -11.54 -3.87
CA LEU A 79 -3.78 -12.58 -3.06
C LEU A 79 -4.84 -13.55 -2.51
N GLY A 80 -4.56 -14.86 -2.59
CA GLY A 80 -5.50 -15.90 -2.17
C GLY A 80 -6.65 -16.18 -3.15
N ARG A 81 -6.68 -15.52 -4.32
CA ARG A 81 -7.74 -15.66 -5.34
C ARG A 81 -7.16 -15.93 -6.72
N LYS A 82 -8.04 -16.34 -7.65
CA LYS A 82 -7.72 -16.48 -9.08
C LYS A 82 -7.96 -15.19 -9.88
N ASP A 83 -8.57 -14.20 -9.24
CA ASP A 83 -8.93 -12.93 -9.86
C ASP A 83 -7.68 -12.08 -10.17
N LYS A 84 -7.75 -11.38 -11.31
CA LYS A 84 -6.78 -10.36 -11.71
C LYS A 84 -7.50 -9.08 -12.11
N VAL A 85 -6.87 -7.95 -11.80
CA VAL A 85 -7.30 -6.59 -12.15
C VAL A 85 -6.06 -5.75 -12.50
N ASP A 86 -6.22 -4.46 -12.74
CA ASP A 86 -5.08 -3.59 -13.00
C ASP A 86 -4.21 -3.42 -11.74
N MET A 87 -3.02 -2.83 -11.90
CA MET A 87 -2.06 -2.70 -10.80
C MET A 87 -2.62 -1.89 -9.61
N GLY A 88 -3.42 -0.86 -9.87
CA GLY A 88 -3.99 0.01 -8.83
C GLY A 88 -5.10 -0.69 -8.05
N GLY A 89 -6.01 -1.36 -8.75
CA GLY A 89 -7.08 -2.16 -8.16
C GLY A 89 -6.54 -3.31 -7.32
N ALA A 90 -5.50 -4.00 -7.80
CA ALA A 90 -4.87 -5.09 -7.05
C ALA A 90 -4.18 -4.57 -5.78
N ALA A 91 -3.48 -3.43 -5.86
CA ALA A 91 -2.85 -2.80 -4.70
C ALA A 91 -3.89 -2.40 -3.65
N LEU A 92 -5.00 -1.78 -4.07
CA LEU A 92 -6.09 -1.38 -3.18
C LEU A 92 -6.71 -2.61 -2.49
N ILE A 93 -7.10 -3.63 -3.25
CA ILE A 93 -7.79 -4.80 -2.72
C ILE A 93 -6.88 -5.61 -1.79
N ASN A 94 -5.63 -5.84 -2.16
CA ASN A 94 -4.66 -6.53 -1.30
C ASN A 94 -4.34 -5.73 -0.03
N GLY A 95 -4.35 -4.39 -0.11
CA GLY A 95 -4.24 -3.52 1.05
C GLY A 95 -5.45 -3.62 1.99
N ILE A 96 -6.67 -3.70 1.44
CA ILE A 96 -7.89 -3.92 2.23
C ILE A 96 -7.84 -5.27 2.93
N SER A 97 -7.57 -6.35 2.20
CA SER A 97 -7.61 -7.71 2.77
C SER A 97 -6.56 -7.91 3.86
N SER A 98 -5.41 -7.24 3.79
CA SER A 98 -4.39 -7.34 4.84
C SER A 98 -4.74 -6.64 6.15
N HIS A 99 -5.77 -5.78 6.18
CA HIS A 99 -6.19 -4.99 7.35
C HIS A 99 -7.51 -5.44 7.96
N ILE A 100 -8.13 -6.47 7.39
CA ILE A 100 -9.34 -7.07 7.96
C ILE A 100 -8.94 -7.81 9.24
N ARG A 101 -9.60 -7.48 10.35
CA ARG A 101 -9.60 -8.35 11.54
C ARG A 101 -10.68 -9.40 11.35
N LEU A 102 -10.24 -10.64 11.18
CA LEU A 102 -11.11 -11.82 11.24
C LEU A 102 -11.54 -12.11 12.69
#